data_AF-A0A363SYB8-F1
#
_entry.id   AF-A0A363SYB8-F1
#
_cell.length_a   1.000
_cell.length_b   1.000
_cell.length_c   1.000
_cell.angle_alpha   90.00
_cell.angle_beta   90.00
_cell.angle_gamma   90.00
#
_symmetry.space_group_name_H-M   'P 1'
#
loop_
_entity.id
_entity.type
_entity.pdbx_description
1 polymer ?
#
loop_
_entity_poly.entity_id
_entity_poly.type
_entity_poly.pdbx_seq_one_letter_code
_entity_poly.pdbx_strand_id
1 'polypeptide(L)' 'MARIWSRPVGVSDLDGPDYWDYFGGRLVECATIPLGAKVLDLGCGTGSSLLPAAERAGSSGHVVGIDICPN' A
#
# COMPACT_ATOMS: atom_id res chain seq x y z
N MET A 1 15.14 -11.20 -5.09
CA MET A 1 14.71 -11.04 -3.69
C MET A 1 13.22 -10.72 -3.58
N ALA A 2 12.63 -9.85 -4.42
CA ALA A 2 11.19 -9.54 -4.40
C ALA A 2 10.25 -10.77 -4.56
N ARG A 3 10.61 -11.72 -5.43
CA ARG A 3 9.77 -12.87 -5.80
C ARG A 3 9.26 -13.76 -4.64
N ILE A 4 9.91 -13.77 -3.48
CA ILE A 4 9.44 -14.58 -2.34
C ILE A 4 8.24 -13.93 -1.62
N TRP A 5 8.16 -12.59 -1.66
CA TRP A 5 7.12 -11.81 -0.98
C TRP A 5 5.95 -11.47 -1.92
N SER A 6 6.22 -11.33 -3.21
CA SER A 6 5.22 -10.94 -4.21
C SER A 6 4.35 -12.07 -4.72
N ARG A 7 4.58 -13.32 -4.29
CA ARG A 7 3.85 -14.50 -4.79
C ARG A 7 2.76 -14.90 -3.79
N PRO A 8 1.48 -14.65 -4.08
CA PRO A 8 0.39 -15.20 -3.29
C PRO A 8 0.48 -16.72 -3.25
N VAL A 9 0.38 -17.30 -2.05
CA VAL A 9 0.42 -18.75 -1.90
C VAL A 9 -0.93 -19.32 -2.31
N GLY A 10 -0.94 -20.24 -3.29
CA GLY A 10 -2.14 -20.97 -3.69
C GLY A 10 -3.04 -20.27 -4.71
N VAL A 11 -2.55 -19.23 -5.39
CA VAL A 11 -3.34 -18.47 -6.38
C VAL A 11 -2.64 -18.51 -7.74
N SER A 12 -3.36 -18.90 -8.80
CA SER A 12 -2.90 -18.69 -10.19
C SER A 12 -2.93 -17.20 -10.50
N ASP A 13 -2.11 -16.76 -11.45
CA ASP A 13 -2.02 -15.38 -11.92
C ASP A 13 -3.42 -14.76 -12.03
N LEU A 14 -3.79 -13.91 -11.05
CA LEU A 14 -5.11 -13.33 -10.98
C LEU A 14 -5.19 -12.21 -12.02
N ASP A 15 -5.90 -12.47 -13.11
CA ASP A 15 -6.42 -11.42 -13.99
C ASP A 15 -7.63 -10.76 -13.30
N GLY A 16 -7.35 -9.80 -12.42
CA GLY A 16 -8.32 -8.89 -11.78
C GLY A 16 -7.70 -7.50 -11.64
N PRO A 17 -8.44 -6.47 -11.16
CA PRO A 17 -7.79 -5.23 -10.74
C PRO A 17 -6.63 -5.59 -9.80
N ASP A 18 -5.46 -4.99 -10.00
CA ASP A 18 -4.20 -5.38 -9.36
C ASP A 18 -4.47 -5.74 -7.88
N TYR A 19 -4.27 -7.02 -7.53
CA TYR A 19 -4.64 -7.60 -6.24
C TYR A 19 -4.19 -6.69 -5.08
N TRP A 20 -3.01 -6.11 -5.23
CA TRP A 20 -2.40 -5.22 -4.25
C TRP A 20 -3.12 -3.88 -4.16
N ASP A 21 -3.54 -3.29 -5.28
CA ASP A 21 -4.29 -2.04 -5.30
C ASP A 21 -5.67 -2.20 -4.66
N TYR A 22 -6.37 -3.30 -4.93
CA TYR A 22 -7.67 -3.56 -4.31
C TYR A 22 -7.54 -3.65 -2.78
N PHE A 23 -6.66 -4.51 -2.28
CA PHE A 23 -6.52 -4.69 -0.83
C PHE A 23 -5.84 -3.51 -0.13
N GLY A 24 -4.93 -2.80 -0.82
CA GLY A 24 -4.30 -1.58 -0.31
C GLY A 24 -5.31 -0.46 -0.10
N GLY A 25 -6.20 -0.23 -1.07
CA GLY A 25 -7.31 0.70 -0.91
C GLY A 25 -8.24 0.34 0.25
N ARG A 26 -8.64 -0.94 0.36
CA ARG A 26 -9.50 -1.42 1.47
C ARG A 26 -8.84 -1.27 2.84
N LEU A 27 -7.52 -1.50 2.93
CA LEU A 27 -6.77 -1.29 4.16
C LEU A 27 -6.86 0.18 4.62
N VAL A 28 -6.64 1.12 3.70
CA VAL A 28 -6.70 2.56 4.00
C VAL A 28 -8.10 3.00 4.41
N GLU A 29 -9.14 2.48 3.76
CA GLU A 29 -10.54 2.72 4.17
C GLU A 29 -10.79 2.30 5.62
N CYS A 30 -10.28 1.14 6.02
CA CYS A 30 -10.45 0.61 7.38
C CYS A 30 -9.56 1.31 8.42
N ALA A 31 -8.43 1.90 8.01
CA ALA A 31 -7.45 2.50 8.92
C ALA A 31 -7.90 3.83 9.54
N THR A 32 -9.00 4.44 9.07
CA THR A 32 -9.56 5.69 9.62
C THR A 32 -8.54 6.83 9.75
N ILE A 33 -7.66 6.97 8.75
CA ILE A 33 -6.56 7.96 8.74
C ILE A 33 -7.14 9.39 8.79
N PRO A 34 -6.84 10.19 9.82
CA PRO A 34 -7.32 11.56 9.90
C PRO A 34 -6.52 12.51 9.00
N LEU A 35 -7.13 13.65 8.64
CA LEU A 35 -6.40 14.76 8.01
C LEU A 35 -5.24 15.22 8.92
N GLY A 36 -4.08 15.48 8.33
CA GLY A 36 -2.86 15.85 9.05
C GLY A 36 -2.11 14.66 9.66
N ALA A 37 -2.53 13.41 9.42
CA ALA A 37 -1.88 12.24 9.99
C ALA A 37 -0.42 12.08 9.52
N LYS A 38 0.39 11.50 10.41
CA LYS A 38 1.70 10.95 10.05
C LYS A 38 1.57 9.44 9.89
N VAL A 39 1.87 8.91 8.71
CA VAL A 39 1.68 7.50 8.35
C VAL A 39 3.00 6.91 7.87
N LEU A 40 3.28 5.68 8.28
CA LEU A 40 4.40 4.87 7.79
C LEU A 40 3.85 3.61 7.12
N ASP A 41 4.18 3.41 5.86
CA ASP A 41 3.87 2.21 5.08
C ASP A 41 5.13 1.38 4.89
N LEU A 42 5.14 0.16 5.44
CA LEU A 42 6.28 -0.75 5.42
C LEU A 42 6.05 -1.85 4.39
N GLY A 43 6.97 -2.01 3.45
CA GLY A 43 6.77 -2.86 2.28
C GLY A 43 5.83 -2.21 1.28
N CYS A 44 5.99 -0.91 1.05
CA CYS A 44 5.06 -0.11 0.26
C CYS A 44 4.99 -0.51 -1.22
N GLY A 45 5.96 -1.26 -1.73
CA GLY A 45 6.05 -1.68 -3.13
C GLY A 45 5.90 -0.50 -4.07
N THR A 46 4.97 -0.62 -5.03
CA THR A 46 4.60 0.43 -5.98
C THR A 46 3.63 1.48 -5.40
N GLY A 47 3.20 1.32 -4.15
CA GLY A 47 2.43 2.33 -3.42
C GLY A 47 0.92 2.07 -3.30
N SER A 48 0.47 0.81 -3.45
CA SER A 48 -0.95 0.44 -3.41
C SER A 48 -1.70 0.90 -2.16
N SER A 49 -1.03 0.94 -1.00
CA SER A 49 -1.58 1.50 0.25
C SER A 49 -1.05 2.91 0.53
N LEU A 50 0.20 3.18 0.19
CA LEU A 50 0.90 4.44 0.41
C LEU A 50 0.16 5.64 -0.20
N LEU A 51 -0.21 5.55 -1.48
CA LEU A 51 -0.80 6.69 -2.20
C LEU A 51 -2.22 7.01 -1.69
N PRO A 52 -3.13 6.03 -1.51
CA PRO A 52 -4.42 6.31 -0.89
C PRO A 52 -4.28 6.83 0.55
N ALA A 53 -3.29 6.35 1.32
CA ALA A 53 -3.04 6.86 2.66
C ALA A 53 -2.61 8.34 2.64
N ALA A 54 -1.78 8.74 1.67
CA ALA A 54 -1.39 10.13 1.47
C ALA A 54 -2.58 11.02 1.09
N GLU A 55 -3.47 10.53 0.22
CA GLU A 55 -4.71 11.25 -0.12
C GLU A 55 -5.60 11.46 1.11
N ARG A 56 -5.76 10.45 1.97
CA ARG A 56 -6.55 10.56 3.21
C ARG A 56 -5.92 11.45 4.26
N ALA A 57 -4.60 11.41 4.41
CA ALA A 57 -3.88 12.30 5.32
C ALA A 57 -3.93 13.77 4.86
N GLY A 58 -4.11 14.01 3.55
CA GLY A 58 -4.26 15.35 2.98
C GLY A 58 -2.98 16.18 3.03
N SER A 59 -3.06 17.44 2.59
CA SER A 59 -1.89 18.31 2.38
C SER A 59 -1.15 18.73 3.66
N SER A 60 -1.81 18.65 4.82
CA SER A 60 -1.17 18.87 6.12
C SER A 60 -0.57 17.59 6.73
N GLY A 61 -0.78 16.43 6.09
CA GLY A 61 -0.28 15.14 6.52
C GLY A 61 1.13 14.85 6.02
N HIS A 62 1.68 13.73 6.49
CA HIS A 62 2.99 13.25 6.06
C HIS A 62 3.00 11.73 5.99
N VAL A 63 3.27 11.18 4.82
CA VAL A 63 3.25 9.74 4.58
C VAL A 63 4.60 9.30 4.05
N VAL A 64 5.19 8.28 4.68
CA VAL A 64 6.51 7.74 4.33
C VAL A 64 6.35 6.27 3.94
N GLY A 65 6.87 5.90 2.79
CA GLY A 65 6.98 4.52 2.34
C GLY A 65 8.42 4.03 2.49
N ILE A 66 8.59 2.82 3.03
CA ILE A 66 9.88 2.14 3.08
C ILE A 66 9.72 0.76 2.47
N ASP A 67 10.51 0.46 1.44
CA ASP A 67 10.59 -0.87 0.85
C ASP A 67 12.05 -1.30 0.71
N ILE A 68 12.27 -2.61 0.80
CA ILE A 68 13.57 -3.25 0.57
C ILE A 68 13.80 -3.56 -0.91
N CYS A 69 12.72 -3.60 -1.70
CA CYS A 69 12.79 -3.83 -3.13
C CYS A 69 13.46 -2.62 -3.79
N PRO A 70 14.56 -2.83 -4.53
CA PRO A 70 15.32 -1.74 -5.12
C PRO A 70 14.60 -1.11 -6.32
N ASN A 71 13.67 -1.86 -6.94
CA ASN A 71 12.58 -1.52 -7.85
C ASN A 71 11.87 -2.83 -8.23
#